data_AF-A0A843JJS8-F1
#
_entry.id   AF-A0A843JJS8-F1
#
_cell.length_a   1.000
_cell.length_b   1.000
_cell.length_c   1.000
_cell.angle_alpha   90.00
_cell.angle_beta   90.00
_cell.angle_gamma   90.00
#
_symmetry.space_group_name_H-M   'P 1'
#
loop_
_entity.id
_entity.type
_entity.pdbx_description
1 polymer ?
#
loop_
_entity_poly.entity_id
_entity_poly.type
_entity_poly.pdbx_seq_one_letter_code
_entity_poly.pdbx_strand_id
1 'polypeptide(L)'
;MRNIKRLMKLRKNRKGGIEGLPLQLMIVILVATMGTAILVGWMGNIETPKSIGDVEVVSGDIVMNGPRTTDGHVEIYVTDQNGNPLAGATVILSGLGVTDNTGKTAHAVTDSEGRAEFNNLKISLRGANHGFINVKVSMSDYGENNSARVAVIA
;
A
#
# COMPACT_ATOMS: atom_id res chain seq x y z
N MET A 1 77.85 23.82 39.54
CA MET A 1 76.55 24.42 39.15
C MET A 1 76.22 23.98 37.72
N ARG A 2 75.00 23.45 37.51
CA ARG A 2 74.22 23.18 36.28
C ARG A 2 74.95 23.02 34.93
N ASN A 3 74.63 21.95 34.20
CA ASN A 3 74.31 22.05 32.76
C ASN A 3 73.38 20.93 32.24
N ILE A 4 72.09 21.27 32.24
CA ILE A 4 71.06 21.08 31.19
C ILE A 4 71.05 19.72 30.45
N LYS A 5 70.13 18.83 30.86
CA LYS A 5 69.67 17.70 30.04
C LYS A 5 68.98 18.24 28.78
N ARG A 6 69.57 18.04 27.61
CA ARG A 6 68.92 18.33 26.31
C ARG A 6 67.77 17.35 26.10
N LEU A 7 66.53 17.80 26.30
CA LEU A 7 65.34 17.13 25.79
C LEU A 7 65.34 17.22 24.27
N MET A 8 65.57 16.08 23.61
CA MET A 8 65.52 15.94 22.16
C MET A 8 64.07 16.16 21.67
N LYS A 9 63.75 17.40 21.27
CA LYS A 9 62.46 17.72 20.64
C LYS A 9 62.46 17.17 19.21
N LEU A 10 61.77 16.05 19.00
CA LEU A 10 61.45 15.53 17.68
C LEU A 10 60.58 16.55 16.93
N ARG A 11 61.15 17.19 15.93
CA ARG A 11 60.47 18.20 15.11
C ARG A 11 59.67 17.48 14.02
N LYS A 12 58.36 17.28 14.23
CA LYS A 12 57.46 16.75 13.18
C LYS A 12 57.40 17.73 12.01
N ASN A 13 58.00 17.35 10.89
CA ASN A 13 57.96 18.11 9.65
C ASN A 13 56.53 18.03 9.08
N ARG A 14 55.81 19.16 8.99
CA ARG A 14 54.42 19.24 8.47
C ARG A 14 54.36 19.55 6.96
N LYS A 15 55.49 19.50 6.25
CA LYS A 15 55.61 19.96 4.86
C LYS A 15 55.23 18.93 3.78
N GLY A 16 54.80 17.72 4.15
CA GLY A 16 54.25 16.70 3.24
C GLY A 16 52.72 16.78 3.09
N GLY A 17 52.17 17.99 2.96
CA GLY A 17 50.74 18.25 3.14
C GLY A 17 49.82 17.83 1.99
N ILE A 18 50.38 17.45 0.83
CA ILE A 18 49.60 17.15 -0.39
C ILE A 18 49.90 15.75 -0.96
N GLU A 19 50.93 15.06 -0.48
CA GLU A 19 51.36 13.76 -1.03
C GLU A 19 50.52 12.59 -0.48
N GLY A 20 49.93 12.76 0.70
CA GLY A 20 48.87 11.89 1.20
C GLY A 20 47.52 12.14 0.55
N LEU A 21 47.34 13.25 -0.19
CA LEU A 21 46.06 13.66 -0.78
C LEU A 21 45.62 12.71 -1.91
N PRO A 22 46.49 12.31 -2.87
CA PRO A 22 46.18 11.27 -3.85
C PRO A 22 45.85 9.92 -3.22
N LEU A 23 46.62 9.50 -2.20
CA LEU A 23 46.42 8.20 -1.54
C LEU A 23 45.14 8.18 -0.70
N GLN A 24 44.85 9.27 0.02
CA GLN A 24 43.61 9.44 0.76
C GLN A 24 42.41 9.45 -0.18
N LEU A 25 42.51 10.10 -1.35
CA LEU A 25 41.45 10.06 -2.36
C LEU A 25 41.21 8.65 -2.89
N MET A 26 42.27 7.87 -3.14
CA MET A 26 42.11 6.46 -3.53
C MET A 26 41.40 5.65 -2.45
N ILE A 27 41.78 5.82 -1.18
CA ILE A 27 41.12 5.12 -0.06
C ILE A 27 39.65 5.56 0.06
N VAL A 28 39.36 6.86 -0.03
CA VAL A 28 37.99 7.38 0.05
C VAL A 28 37.14 6.84 -1.08
N ILE A 29 37.64 6.81 -2.32
CA ILE A 29 36.92 6.27 -3.47
C ILE A 29 36.66 4.76 -3.29
N LEU A 30 37.65 3.99 -2.83
CA LEU A 30 37.48 2.56 -2.57
C LEU A 30 36.42 2.29 -1.50
N VAL A 31 36.54 2.96 -0.34
CA VAL A 31 35.60 2.75 0.76
C VAL A 31 34.20 3.27 0.40
N ALA A 32 34.09 4.40 -0.31
CA ALA A 32 32.82 4.94 -0.76
C ALA A 32 32.13 4.01 -1.77
N THR A 33 32.86 3.46 -2.74
CA THR A 33 32.29 2.54 -3.73
C THR A 33 31.90 1.20 -3.11
N MET A 34 32.72 0.64 -2.23
CA MET A 34 32.37 -0.56 -1.46
C MET A 34 31.14 -0.35 -0.58
N GLY A 35 31.08 0.76 0.15
CA GLY A 35 29.92 1.10 0.98
C GLY A 35 28.64 1.24 0.15
N THR A 36 28.73 1.91 -0.99
CA THR A 36 27.59 2.10 -1.90
C THR A 36 27.11 0.77 -2.49
N ALA A 37 28.03 -0.13 -2.87
CA ALA A 37 27.68 -1.45 -3.38
C ALA A 37 26.91 -2.30 -2.36
N ILE A 38 27.25 -2.20 -1.07
CA ILE A 38 26.54 -2.89 0.01
C ILE A 38 25.11 -2.35 0.15
N LEU A 39 24.94 -1.02 0.15
CA LEU A 39 23.63 -0.39 0.29
C LEU A 39 22.72 -0.73 -0.91
N VAL A 40 23.23 -0.67 -2.13
CA VAL A 40 22.46 -1.02 -3.35
C VAL A 40 22.15 -2.52 -3.38
N GLY A 41 23.10 -3.37 -2.98
CA GLY A 41 22.88 -4.81 -2.87
C GLY A 41 21.77 -5.17 -1.88
N TRP A 42 21.63 -4.40 -0.80
CA TRP A 42 20.53 -4.56 0.15
C TRP A 42 19.19 -4.02 -0.38
N MET A 43 19.19 -2.90 -1.12
CA MET A 43 17.97 -2.37 -1.74
C MET A 43 17.40 -3.30 -2.82
N GLY A 44 18.24 -4.07 -3.51
CA GLY A 44 17.80 -5.01 -4.55
C GLY A 44 16.99 -6.21 -4.05
N ASN A 45 16.93 -6.45 -2.74
CA ASN A 45 16.22 -7.57 -2.14
C ASN A 45 14.96 -7.16 -1.38
N ILE A 46 14.47 -5.93 -1.59
CA ILE A 46 13.20 -5.47 -1.03
C ILE A 46 12.12 -5.81 -2.05
N GLU A 47 11.22 -6.74 -1.69
CA GLU A 47 10.00 -6.97 -2.46
C GLU A 47 9.21 -5.67 -2.56
N THR A 48 8.81 -5.28 -3.77
CA THR A 48 7.94 -4.11 -3.96
C THR A 48 6.66 -4.31 -3.15
N PRO A 49 6.24 -3.33 -2.32
CA PRO A 49 5.02 -3.48 -1.54
C PRO A 49 3.85 -3.69 -2.48
N LYS A 50 3.15 -4.81 -2.30
CA LYS A 50 1.88 -5.09 -2.97
C LYS A 50 0.77 -4.39 -2.20
N SER A 51 -0.10 -3.68 -2.90
CA SER A 51 -1.21 -2.98 -2.25
C SER A 51 -2.43 -2.96 -3.16
N ILE A 52 -3.61 -3.03 -2.58
CA ILE A 52 -4.84 -2.78 -3.33
C ILE A 52 -4.81 -1.33 -3.81
N GLY A 53 -4.96 -1.13 -5.12
CA GLY A 53 -5.02 0.17 -5.76
C GLY A 53 -6.42 0.73 -5.67
N ASP A 54 -7.14 0.72 -6.79
CA ASP A 54 -8.49 1.27 -6.88
C ASP A 54 -9.57 0.22 -6.64
N VAL A 55 -10.69 0.66 -6.06
CA VAL A 55 -11.90 -0.14 -5.87
C VAL A 55 -13.06 0.68 -6.45
N GLU A 56 -13.55 0.27 -7.60
CA GLU A 56 -14.59 0.97 -8.34
C GLU A 56 -15.91 0.21 -8.27
N VAL A 57 -17.02 0.95 -8.16
CA VAL A 57 -18.38 0.40 -8.23
C VAL A 57 -18.89 0.59 -9.66
N VAL A 58 -18.94 -0.49 -10.43
CA VAL A 58 -19.27 -0.47 -11.86
C VAL A 58 -20.77 -0.31 -12.09
N SER A 59 -21.60 -0.93 -11.24
CA SER A 59 -23.06 -0.92 -11.35
C SER A 59 -23.72 0.43 -11.05
N GLY A 60 -22.96 1.40 -10.50
CA GLY A 60 -23.48 2.70 -10.07
C GLY A 60 -24.35 2.64 -8.80
N ASP A 61 -25.29 3.58 -8.69
CA ASP A 61 -26.15 3.76 -7.53
C ASP A 61 -27.34 2.80 -7.53
N ILE A 62 -27.79 2.39 -6.33
CA ILE A 62 -28.97 1.55 -6.16
C ILE A 62 -30.19 2.44 -5.90
N VAL A 63 -31.18 2.41 -6.80
CA VAL A 63 -32.45 3.13 -6.63
C VAL A 63 -33.53 2.17 -6.13
N MET A 64 -34.18 2.51 -5.03
CA MET A 64 -35.18 1.69 -4.36
C MET A 64 -36.56 2.35 -4.45
N ASN A 65 -37.61 1.57 -4.74
CA ASN A 65 -38.99 2.04 -4.70
C ASN A 65 -39.63 1.76 -3.33
N GLY A 66 -38.98 2.21 -2.25
CA GLY A 66 -39.46 2.01 -0.88
C GLY A 66 -38.34 1.74 0.13
N PRO A 67 -38.68 1.47 1.41
CA PRO A 67 -37.70 1.34 2.49
C PRO A 67 -36.86 0.05 2.43
N ARG A 68 -37.24 -0.90 1.57
CA ARG A 68 -36.58 -2.21 1.43
C ARG A 68 -36.59 -2.67 -0.01
N THR A 69 -35.49 -3.28 -0.45
CA THR A 69 -35.41 -4.01 -1.72
C THR A 69 -34.75 -5.37 -1.52
N THR A 70 -35.00 -6.29 -2.45
CA THR A 70 -34.41 -7.64 -2.51
C THR A 70 -33.76 -7.94 -3.85
N ASP A 71 -33.78 -7.00 -4.79
CA ASP A 71 -33.24 -7.11 -6.16
C ASP A 71 -31.99 -6.24 -6.35
N GLY A 72 -31.33 -5.82 -5.27
CA GLY A 72 -30.13 -5.00 -5.36
C GLY A 72 -29.04 -5.73 -6.13
N HIS A 73 -28.47 -5.05 -7.12
CA HIS A 73 -27.34 -5.53 -7.91
C HIS A 73 -26.17 -4.58 -7.72
N VAL A 74 -25.00 -5.14 -7.41
CA VAL A 74 -23.75 -4.37 -7.28
C VAL A 74 -22.62 -5.14 -7.95
N GLU A 75 -21.89 -4.45 -8.82
CA GLU A 75 -20.66 -4.96 -9.43
C GLU A 75 -19.49 -4.08 -8.98
N ILE A 76 -18.41 -4.73 -8.54
CA ILE A 76 -17.21 -4.06 -8.00
C ILE A 76 -16.01 -4.53 -8.79
N TYR A 77 -15.21 -3.58 -9.27
CA TYR A 77 -13.96 -3.80 -9.96
C TYR A 77 -12.80 -3.41 -9.06
N VAL A 78 -11.85 -4.32 -8.86
CA VAL A 78 -10.71 -4.14 -7.97
C VAL A 78 -9.42 -4.22 -8.77
N THR A 79 -8.52 -3.26 -8.54
CA THR A 79 -7.20 -3.22 -9.17
C THR A 79 -6.05 -3.20 -8.17
N ASP A 80 -4.87 -3.59 -8.61
CA ASP A 80 -3.61 -3.38 -7.89
C ASP A 80 -3.13 -1.93 -8.01
N GLN A 81 -2.05 -1.57 -7.32
CA GLN A 81 -1.46 -0.22 -7.38
C GLN A 81 -0.93 0.19 -8.76
N ASN A 82 -0.82 -0.74 -9.71
CA ASN A 82 -0.37 -0.51 -11.07
C ASN A 82 -1.55 -0.42 -12.06
N GLY A 83 -2.79 -0.59 -11.59
CA GLY A 83 -4.00 -0.60 -12.42
C GLY A 83 -4.32 -1.94 -13.08
N ASN A 84 -3.63 -3.03 -12.70
CA ASN A 84 -3.96 -4.36 -13.17
C ASN A 84 -5.16 -4.93 -12.39
N PRO A 85 -6.03 -5.74 -13.03
CA PRO A 85 -7.14 -6.40 -12.34
C PRO A 85 -6.62 -7.34 -11.24
N LEU A 86 -7.22 -7.24 -10.05
CA LEU A 86 -6.82 -8.03 -8.88
C LEU A 86 -7.78 -9.20 -8.67
N ALA A 87 -7.35 -10.40 -9.09
CA ALA A 87 -8.09 -11.64 -8.89
C ALA A 87 -7.92 -12.22 -7.48
N GLY A 88 -8.97 -12.86 -6.95
CA GLY A 88 -8.94 -13.56 -5.66
C GLY A 88 -9.12 -12.68 -4.43
N ALA A 89 -9.35 -11.38 -4.59
CA ALA A 89 -9.63 -10.46 -3.49
C ALA A 89 -11.03 -10.72 -2.91
N THR A 90 -11.15 -10.72 -1.59
CA THR A 90 -12.44 -10.89 -0.90
C THR A 90 -13.10 -9.53 -0.73
N VAL A 91 -14.30 -9.38 -1.29
CA VAL A 91 -15.12 -8.18 -1.19
C VAL A 91 -16.28 -8.43 -0.23
N ILE A 92 -16.48 -7.53 0.73
CA ILE A 92 -17.53 -7.60 1.75
C ILE A 92 -18.32 -6.29 1.73
N LEU A 93 -19.63 -6.41 1.63
CA LEU A 93 -20.55 -5.27 1.70
C LEU A 93 -21.06 -5.09 3.13
N SER A 94 -21.09 -3.85 3.61
CA SER A 94 -21.57 -3.53 4.95
C SER A 94 -22.28 -2.17 4.99
N GLY A 95 -23.31 -2.04 5.84
CA GLY A 95 -24.12 -0.82 5.95
C GLY A 95 -25.54 -1.00 5.41
N LEU A 96 -26.46 -0.13 5.84
CA LEU A 96 -27.89 -0.14 5.46
C LEU A 96 -28.59 -1.51 5.56
N GLY A 97 -28.13 -2.35 6.49
CA GLY A 97 -28.65 -3.72 6.65
C GLY A 97 -28.49 -4.61 5.42
N VAL A 98 -27.50 -4.32 4.56
CA VAL A 98 -27.22 -5.14 3.37
C VAL A 98 -26.96 -6.59 3.77
N THR A 99 -27.68 -7.50 3.14
CA THR A 99 -27.52 -8.93 3.29
C THR A 99 -27.63 -9.61 1.95
N ASP A 100 -26.97 -10.75 1.82
CA ASP A 100 -27.14 -11.64 0.68
C ASP A 100 -28.56 -12.25 0.67
N ASN A 101 -28.94 -12.93 -0.41
CA ASN A 101 -30.21 -13.61 -0.55
C ASN A 101 -30.49 -14.57 0.63
N THR A 102 -29.45 -15.16 1.21
CA THR A 102 -29.52 -16.04 2.38
C THR A 102 -29.71 -15.32 3.72
N GLY A 103 -29.69 -13.98 3.75
CA GLY A 103 -29.78 -13.18 4.97
C GLY A 103 -28.47 -13.07 5.77
N LYS A 104 -27.35 -13.51 5.20
CA LYS A 104 -26.00 -13.36 5.78
C LYS A 104 -25.29 -12.12 5.23
N THR A 105 -24.13 -11.79 5.79
CA THR A 105 -23.25 -10.75 5.24
C THR A 105 -22.90 -11.05 3.79
N ALA A 106 -23.19 -10.11 2.89
CA ALA A 106 -22.85 -10.22 1.48
C ALA A 106 -21.33 -10.17 1.30
N HIS A 107 -20.78 -11.25 0.76
CA HIS A 107 -19.37 -11.37 0.41
C HIS A 107 -19.23 -12.08 -0.95
N ALA A 108 -18.21 -11.70 -1.71
CA ALA A 108 -17.85 -12.31 -2.98
C ALA A 108 -16.33 -12.27 -3.15
N VAL A 109 -15.80 -13.08 -4.06
CA VAL A 109 -14.37 -13.10 -4.40
C VAL A 109 -14.23 -12.61 -5.83
N THR A 110 -13.24 -11.77 -6.09
CA THR A 110 -12.99 -11.26 -7.44
C THR A 110 -12.52 -12.37 -8.38
N ASP A 111 -13.02 -12.34 -9.62
CA ASP A 111 -12.66 -13.27 -10.68
C ASP A 111 -11.31 -12.94 -11.35
N SER A 112 -10.98 -13.63 -12.44
CA SER A 112 -9.75 -13.38 -13.22
C SER A 112 -9.67 -11.98 -13.84
N GLU A 113 -10.81 -11.31 -14.00
CA GLU A 113 -10.90 -9.94 -14.48
C GLU A 113 -10.94 -8.92 -13.33
N GLY A 114 -10.80 -9.36 -12.07
CA GLY A 114 -10.82 -8.46 -10.91
C GLY A 114 -12.23 -7.99 -10.54
N ARG A 115 -13.28 -8.66 -11.02
CA ARG A 115 -14.68 -8.28 -10.80
C ARG A 115 -15.34 -9.16 -9.73
N ALA A 116 -16.15 -8.53 -8.88
CA ALA A 116 -16.99 -9.21 -7.91
C ALA A 116 -18.45 -8.76 -8.10
N GLU A 117 -19.31 -9.72 -8.45
CA GLU A 117 -20.74 -9.49 -8.64
C GLU A 117 -21.55 -9.89 -7.41
N PHE A 118 -22.51 -9.03 -7.07
CA PHE A 118 -23.49 -9.26 -6.03
C PHE A 118 -24.89 -9.13 -6.63
N ASN A 119 -25.66 -10.20 -6.54
CA ASN A 119 -27.01 -10.29 -7.09
C ASN A 119 -28.02 -10.53 -5.97
N ASN A 120 -29.25 -10.02 -6.15
CA ASN A 120 -30.36 -10.21 -5.21
C ASN A 120 -30.02 -9.77 -3.77
N LEU A 121 -29.31 -8.64 -3.65
CA LEU A 121 -28.99 -8.05 -2.36
C LEU A 121 -30.25 -7.52 -1.70
N LYS A 122 -30.39 -7.86 -0.42
CA LYS A 122 -31.45 -7.35 0.45
C LYS A 122 -30.94 -6.13 1.18
N ILE A 123 -31.55 -4.98 0.94
CA ILE A 123 -31.13 -3.69 1.51
C ILE A 123 -32.31 -3.07 2.23
N SER A 124 -32.05 -2.43 3.38
CA SER A 124 -33.09 -1.79 4.19
C SER A 124 -32.65 -0.38 4.61
N LEU A 125 -33.21 0.64 3.97
CA LEU A 125 -33.10 2.02 4.44
C LEU A 125 -34.14 2.27 5.54
N ARG A 126 -33.67 2.70 6.72
CA ARG A 126 -34.54 3.09 7.84
C ARG A 126 -34.42 4.59 8.08
N GLY A 127 -35.48 5.33 7.75
CA GLY A 127 -35.63 6.74 8.14
C GLY A 127 -34.82 7.75 7.33
N ALA A 128 -34.20 7.35 6.23
CA ALA A 128 -33.49 8.23 5.30
C ALA A 128 -33.84 7.89 3.84
N ASN A 129 -33.93 8.91 2.99
CA ASN A 129 -34.16 8.75 1.54
C ASN A 129 -32.85 8.49 0.76
N HIS A 130 -31.71 8.51 1.44
CA HIS A 130 -30.41 8.17 0.88
C HIS A 130 -29.50 7.57 1.95
N GLY A 131 -28.52 6.79 1.53
CA GLY A 131 -27.49 6.23 2.39
C GLY A 131 -26.34 5.64 1.60
N PHE A 132 -25.36 5.08 2.30
CA PHE A 132 -24.19 4.46 1.69
C PHE A 132 -23.96 3.05 2.21
N ILE A 133 -23.67 2.12 1.30
CA ILE A 133 -23.08 0.81 1.61
C ILE A 133 -21.58 0.95 1.49
N ASN A 134 -20.85 0.55 2.52
CA ASN A 134 -19.38 0.50 2.49
C ASN A 134 -18.91 -0.81 1.86
N VAL A 135 -17.94 -0.68 0.96
CA VAL A 135 -17.27 -1.80 0.31
C VAL A 135 -15.92 -2.01 0.98
N LYS A 136 -15.72 -3.19 1.57
CA LYS A 136 -14.44 -3.61 2.13
C LYS A 136 -13.84 -4.66 1.23
N VAL A 137 -12.60 -4.45 0.81
CA VAL A 137 -11.84 -5.41 0.02
C VAL A 137 -10.62 -5.82 0.83
N SER A 138 -10.36 -7.11 0.92
CA SER A 138 -9.16 -7.65 1.55
C SER A 138 -8.54 -8.75 0.69
N MET A 139 -7.22 -8.76 0.62
CA MET A 139 -6.49 -9.81 -0.08
C MET A 139 -5.18 -10.11 0.66
N SER A 140 -4.85 -11.40 0.76
CA SER A 140 -3.59 -11.84 1.32
C SER A 140 -2.44 -11.24 0.51
N ASP A 141 -1.39 -10.78 1.19
CA ASP A 141 -0.23 -10.07 0.61
C ASP A 141 -0.49 -8.67 0.04
N TYR A 142 -1.73 -8.20 -0.10
CA TYR A 142 -2.06 -6.84 -0.60
C TYR A 142 -2.71 -5.92 0.45
N GLY A 143 -3.17 -6.48 1.58
CA GLY A 143 -3.79 -5.71 2.67
C GLY A 143 -5.29 -5.51 2.50
N GLU A 144 -5.80 -4.38 3.01
CA GLU A 144 -7.24 -4.04 3.02
C GLU A 144 -7.49 -2.65 2.42
N ASN A 145 -8.62 -2.48 1.74
CA ASN A 145 -9.10 -1.20 1.23
C ASN A 145 -10.61 -1.05 1.56
N ASN A 146 -11.02 0.10 2.09
CA ASN A 146 -12.40 0.42 2.45
C ASN A 146 -12.81 1.82 1.96
N SER A 147 -12.23 2.25 0.84
CA SER A 147 -12.45 3.59 0.29
C SER A 147 -13.76 3.69 -0.50
N ALA A 148 -14.18 2.58 -1.12
CA ALA A 148 -15.34 2.55 -1.99
C ALA A 148 -16.66 2.47 -1.23
N ARG A 149 -17.66 3.18 -1.76
CA ARG A 149 -19.03 3.21 -1.23
C ARG A 149 -20.03 3.19 -2.38
N VAL A 150 -21.11 2.46 -2.18
CA VAL A 150 -22.26 2.44 -3.09
C VAL A 150 -23.33 3.34 -2.51
N ALA A 151 -23.82 4.32 -3.27
CA ALA A 151 -24.95 5.12 -2.83
C ALA A 151 -26.25 4.35 -3.04
N VAL A 152 -27.15 4.46 -2.08
CA VAL A 152 -28.49 3.88 -2.15
C VAL A 152 -29.50 4.98 -1.93
N ILE A 153 -30.45 5.11 -2.84
CA ILE A 153 -31.44 6.19 -2.89
C ILE A 153 -32.82 5.55 -2.88
N ALA A 154 -33.75 6.08 -2.09
CA ALA A 154 -35.12 5.59 -1.92
C ALA A 154 -36.17 6.68 -2.13
#